data_AF-A0A0D0KB47-F1
#
_entry.id   AF-A0A0D0KB47-F1
#
_cell.length_a   1.000
_cell.length_b   1.000
_cell.length_c   1.000
_cell.angle_alpha   90.00
_cell.angle_beta   90.00
_cell.angle_gamma   90.00
#
_symmetry.space_group_name_H-M   'P 1'
#
loop_
_entity.id
_entity.type
_entity.pdbx_description
1 polymer ?
#
loop_
_entity_poly.entity_id
_entity_poly.type
_entity_poly.pdbx_seq_one_letter_code
_entity_poly.pdbx_strand_id
1 'polypeptide(L)'
;MKKGLLEIFCLPVILLNLKLAHADELSGIRKAADSGECVVMHEGREEPAIAWTASAYNIPAYDKQNTLKLISAFIAHGCSIEEPDSAGMSPVNVAVLLAEPDLLRFMLKAGANPSARISGSRPWANGKNSIEFAELLNKISPSEQRKEIIRILK
;
A
#
# COMPACT_ATOMS: atom_id res chain seq x y z
N MET A 1 16.81 10.15 71.70
CA MET A 1 17.48 9.79 70.44
C MET A 1 16.55 10.16 69.29
N LYS A 2 17.00 11.03 68.39
CA LYS A 2 16.18 11.67 67.34
C LYS A 2 15.91 10.69 66.18
N LYS A 3 14.74 10.85 65.58
CA LYS A 3 14.22 10.22 64.35
C LYS A 3 15.15 10.45 63.15
N GLY A 4 15.18 9.49 62.22
CA GLY A 4 15.77 9.64 60.88
C GLY A 4 15.05 8.74 59.87
N LEU A 5 14.18 9.36 59.08
CA LEU A 5 13.55 8.83 57.86
C LEU A 5 14.64 8.63 56.78
N LEU A 6 14.58 7.55 56.00
CA LEU A 6 15.15 7.44 54.64
C LEU A 6 14.45 6.25 53.95
N GLU A 7 13.33 6.52 53.25
CA GLU A 7 13.26 6.75 51.80
C GLU A 7 13.25 5.42 51.02
N ILE A 8 12.03 4.96 50.72
CA ILE A 8 11.73 3.91 49.75
C ILE A 8 12.26 4.42 48.40
N PHE A 9 13.30 3.78 47.87
CA PHE A 9 13.75 4.01 46.50
C PHE A 9 12.62 3.64 45.55
N CYS A 10 11.85 4.65 45.15
CA CYS A 10 10.99 4.62 44.00
C CYS A 10 11.93 4.49 42.80
N LEU A 11 12.20 3.26 42.35
CA LEU A 11 12.81 3.05 41.04
C LEU A 11 11.86 3.70 40.03
N PRO A 12 12.25 4.77 39.32
CA PRO A 12 11.42 5.22 38.24
C PRO A 12 11.40 4.07 37.26
N VAL A 13 10.23 3.47 37.08
CA VAL A 13 9.88 2.76 35.87
C VAL A 13 10.02 3.83 34.79
N ILE A 14 11.24 3.98 34.28
CA ILE A 14 11.50 4.61 33.01
C ILE A 14 10.69 3.72 32.08
N LEU A 15 9.46 4.15 31.81
CA LEU A 15 8.74 3.83 30.60
C LEU A 15 9.64 4.33 29.48
N LEU A 16 10.67 3.54 29.21
CA LEU A 16 11.35 3.50 27.94
C LEU A 16 10.18 3.18 27.02
N ASN A 17 9.61 4.23 26.45
CA ASN A 17 8.83 4.14 25.24
C ASN A 17 9.82 3.59 24.23
N LEU A 18 10.05 2.28 24.28
CA LEU A 18 10.36 1.51 23.10
C LEU A 18 9.15 1.76 22.21
N LYS A 19 9.22 2.87 21.45
CA LYS A 19 8.92 2.79 20.04
C LYS A 19 9.84 1.69 19.54
N LEU A 20 9.37 0.45 19.67
CA LEU A 20 9.86 -0.66 18.89
C LEU A 20 9.88 -0.10 17.48
N ALA A 21 11.10 0.14 17.00
CA ALA A 21 11.34 0.53 15.64
C ALA A 21 10.71 -0.57 14.79
N HIS A 22 9.46 -0.37 14.37
CA HIS A 22 9.10 -0.74 13.02
C HIS A 22 10.07 0.09 12.20
N ALA A 23 11.18 -0.53 11.81
CA ALA A 23 12.01 -0.03 10.73
C ALA A 23 11.01 0.44 9.67
N ASP A 24 11.04 1.74 9.36
CA ASP A 24 10.06 2.38 8.48
C ASP A 24 9.79 1.43 7.31
N GLU A 25 8.60 0.86 7.20
CA GLU A 25 8.30 -0.11 6.14
C GLU A 25 8.45 0.56 4.77
N LEU A 26 8.34 1.91 4.75
CA LEU A 26 8.68 2.73 3.60
C LEU A 26 10.19 2.90 3.40
N SER A 27 11.07 2.56 4.35
CA SER A 27 12.53 2.67 4.15
C SER A 27 13.01 1.78 3.02
N GLY A 28 12.47 0.57 2.88
CA GLY A 28 12.73 -0.31 1.76
C GLY A 28 12.21 0.27 0.45
N ILE A 29 10.98 0.79 0.46
CA ILE A 29 10.35 1.42 -0.71
C ILE A 29 11.11 2.69 -1.15
N ARG A 30 11.46 3.57 -0.20
CA ARG A 30 12.23 4.80 -0.43
C ARG A 30 13.60 4.48 -1.00
N LYS A 31 14.31 3.51 -0.41
CA LYS A 31 15.62 3.08 -0.91
C LYS A 31 15.52 2.59 -2.34
N ALA A 32 14.54 1.74 -2.65
CA ALA A 32 14.31 1.25 -4.01
C ALA A 32 13.97 2.39 -4.98
N ALA A 33 13.14 3.36 -4.56
CA ALA A 33 12.80 4.52 -5.37
C ALA A 33 14.03 5.38 -5.67
N ASP A 34 14.89 5.62 -4.66
CA ASP A 34 16.11 6.42 -4.79
C ASP A 34 17.16 5.73 -5.67
N SER A 35 17.22 4.40 -5.69
CA SER A 35 18.13 3.61 -6.53
C SER A 35 17.57 3.25 -7.91
N GLY A 36 16.31 3.58 -8.19
CA GLY A 36 15.63 3.20 -9.42
C GLY A 36 15.34 1.70 -9.55
N GLU A 37 15.28 0.98 -8.44
CA GLU A 37 14.91 -0.44 -8.41
C GLU A 37 13.40 -0.59 -8.63
N CYS A 38 13.02 -1.45 -9.57
CA CYS A 38 11.61 -1.74 -9.86
C CYS A 38 11.01 -2.86 -9.00
N VAL A 39 11.77 -3.34 -8.02
CA VAL A 39 11.34 -4.33 -7.04
C VAL A 39 11.65 -3.83 -5.63
N VAL A 40 10.83 -4.24 -4.67
CA VAL A 40 11.03 -4.01 -3.24
C VAL A 40 11.11 -5.37 -2.55
N MET A 41 12.12 -5.55 -1.70
CA MET A 41 12.21 -6.74 -0.85
C MET A 41 11.27 -6.62 0.35
N HIS A 42 10.31 -7.53 0.45
CA HIS A 42 9.41 -7.63 1.60
C HIS A 42 9.28 -9.08 2.04
N GLU A 43 9.57 -9.36 3.32
CA GLU A 43 9.50 -10.70 3.91
C GLU A 43 10.22 -11.80 3.11
N GLY A 44 11.38 -11.46 2.52
CA GLY A 44 12.19 -12.38 1.73
C GLY A 44 11.66 -12.64 0.31
N ARG A 45 10.69 -11.85 -0.16
CA ARG A 45 10.14 -11.89 -1.52
C ARG A 45 10.39 -10.57 -2.24
N GLU A 46 10.64 -10.65 -3.54
CA GLU A 46 10.64 -9.49 -4.43
C GLU A 46 9.20 -9.18 -4.83
N GLU A 47 8.76 -7.95 -4.55
CA GLU A 47 7.45 -7.45 -4.97
C GLU A 47 7.65 -6.29 -5.96
N PRO A 48 6.85 -6.18 -7.03
CA PRO A 48 6.93 -5.04 -7.94
C PRO A 48 6.73 -3.73 -7.20
N ALA A 49 7.67 -2.80 -7.38
CA ALA A 49 7.76 -1.59 -6.56
C ALA A 49 6.48 -0.76 -6.59
N ILE A 50 5.85 -0.59 -7.76
CA ILE A 50 4.63 0.21 -7.92
C ILE A 50 3.43 -0.46 -7.25
N ALA A 51 3.19 -1.74 -7.53
CA ALA A 51 2.05 -2.47 -6.96
C ALA A 51 2.17 -2.59 -5.43
N TRP A 52 3.38 -2.88 -4.95
CA TRP A 52 3.67 -2.94 -3.52
C TRP A 52 3.43 -1.60 -2.83
N THR A 53 3.96 -0.52 -3.39
CA THR A 53 3.77 0.84 -2.86
C THR A 53 2.29 1.25 -2.87
N ALA A 54 1.53 0.86 -3.90
CA ALA A 54 0.10 1.09 -3.98
C ALA A 54 -0.69 0.38 -2.86
N SER A 55 -0.27 -0.83 -2.46
CA SER A 55 -0.90 -1.59 -1.37
C SER A 55 -0.77 -0.89 -0.01
N ALA A 56 0.25 -0.05 0.14
CA ALA A 56 0.47 0.75 1.34
C ALA A 56 -0.40 2.02 1.42
N TYR A 57 -1.14 2.38 0.35
CA TYR A 57 -1.77 3.69 0.21
C TYR A 57 -2.82 4.05 1.26
N ASN A 58 -3.55 3.07 1.81
CA ASN A 58 -4.61 3.32 2.80
C ASN A 58 -4.19 3.02 4.25
N ILE A 59 -2.91 2.73 4.49
CA ILE A 59 -2.37 2.52 5.83
C ILE A 59 -2.37 3.88 6.56
N PRO A 60 -3.06 4.03 7.71
CA PRO A 60 -3.22 5.34 8.37
C PRO A 60 -1.91 6.03 8.78
N ALA A 61 -0.85 5.25 8.98
CA ALA A 61 0.47 5.77 9.33
C ALA A 61 1.21 6.40 8.14
N TYR A 62 0.74 6.22 6.91
CA TYR A 62 1.41 6.67 5.70
C TYR A 62 0.70 7.87 5.06
N ASP A 63 1.50 8.81 4.60
CA ASP A 63 1.02 9.97 3.87
C ASP A 63 0.70 9.60 2.42
N LYS A 64 -0.59 9.71 2.04
CA LYS A 64 -1.07 9.39 0.69
C LYS A 64 -0.30 10.13 -0.41
N GLN A 65 0.05 11.41 -0.18
CA GLN A 65 0.79 12.19 -1.16
C GLN A 65 2.23 11.69 -1.33
N ASN A 66 2.89 11.33 -0.24
CA ASN A 66 4.20 10.71 -0.27
C ASN A 66 4.17 9.36 -1.00
N THR A 67 3.14 8.55 -0.80
CA THR A 67 2.95 7.30 -1.55
C THR A 67 2.84 7.55 -3.05
N LEU A 68 2.05 8.55 -3.49
CA LEU A 68 1.97 8.92 -4.91
C LEU A 68 3.30 9.44 -5.47
N LYS A 69 4.09 10.16 -4.67
CA LYS A 69 5.44 10.62 -5.06
C LYS A 69 6.39 9.44 -5.29
N LEU A 70 6.36 8.43 -4.42
CA LEU A 70 7.16 7.22 -4.59
C LEU A 70 6.76 6.47 -5.86
N ILE A 71 5.46 6.30 -6.11
CA ILE A 71 4.97 5.70 -7.36
C ILE A 71 5.44 6.51 -8.57
N SER A 72 5.36 7.84 -8.51
CA SER A 72 5.85 8.72 -9.58
C SER A 72 7.35 8.55 -9.85
N ALA A 73 8.16 8.39 -8.80
CA ALA A 73 9.59 8.16 -8.92
C ALA A 73 9.89 6.82 -9.61
N PHE A 74 9.21 5.74 -9.23
CA PHE A 74 9.35 4.44 -9.91
C PHE A 74 8.97 4.52 -11.39
N ILE A 75 7.88 5.20 -11.72
CA ILE A 75 7.49 5.42 -13.13
C ILE A 75 8.56 6.22 -13.87
N ALA A 76 9.13 7.26 -13.26
CA ALA A 76 10.21 8.05 -13.86
C ALA A 76 11.50 7.23 -14.09
N HIS A 77 11.73 6.22 -13.27
CA HIS A 77 12.80 5.23 -13.45
C HIS A 77 12.48 4.14 -14.47
N GLY A 78 11.30 4.17 -15.09
CA GLY A 78 10.88 3.22 -16.13
C GLY A 78 10.27 1.93 -15.59
N CYS A 79 9.91 1.88 -14.31
CA CYS A 79 9.21 0.73 -13.75
C CYS A 79 7.81 0.60 -14.35
N SER A 80 7.44 -0.64 -14.68
CA SER A 80 6.16 -0.94 -15.33
C SER A 80 4.99 -0.70 -14.38
N ILE A 81 4.05 0.14 -14.80
CA ILE A 81 2.76 0.36 -14.11
C ILE A 81 1.78 -0.81 -14.29
N GLU A 82 2.13 -1.79 -15.14
CA GLU A 82 1.30 -2.96 -15.42
C GLU A 82 1.73 -4.20 -14.62
N GLU A 83 2.90 -4.18 -13.99
CA GLU A 83 3.47 -5.36 -13.34
C GLU A 83 2.59 -5.78 -12.14
N PRO A 84 1.99 -6.98 -12.15
CA PRO A 84 1.14 -7.44 -11.07
C PRO A 84 1.96 -7.90 -9.88
N ASP A 85 1.46 -7.66 -8.67
CA ASP A 85 2.04 -8.19 -7.44
C ASP A 85 2.01 -9.73 -7.37
N SER A 86 2.60 -10.31 -6.33
CA SER A 86 2.60 -11.77 -6.13
C SER A 86 1.20 -12.39 -5.96
N ALA A 87 0.15 -11.58 -5.75
CA ALA A 87 -1.24 -12.02 -5.74
C ALA A 87 -1.91 -11.95 -7.12
N GLY A 88 -1.22 -11.47 -8.15
CA GLY A 88 -1.73 -11.29 -9.50
C GLY A 88 -2.48 -9.97 -9.71
N MET A 89 -2.35 -9.00 -8.79
CA MET A 89 -3.01 -7.70 -8.88
C MET A 89 -2.09 -6.66 -9.50
N SER A 90 -2.47 -6.14 -10.66
CA SER A 90 -1.87 -4.91 -11.18
C SER A 90 -2.13 -3.72 -10.24
N PRO A 91 -1.34 -2.64 -10.30
CA PRO A 91 -1.55 -1.44 -9.49
C PRO A 91 -2.96 -0.85 -9.56
N VAL A 92 -3.62 -0.92 -10.73
CA VAL A 92 -5.03 -0.50 -10.89
C VAL A 92 -5.96 -1.40 -10.09
N ASN A 93 -5.75 -2.71 -10.13
CA ASN A 93 -6.55 -3.66 -9.38
C ASN A 93 -6.35 -3.53 -7.85
N VAL A 94 -5.15 -3.13 -7.40
CA VAL A 94 -4.90 -2.75 -6.01
C VAL A 94 -5.77 -1.55 -5.61
N ALA A 95 -5.81 -0.49 -6.43
CA ALA A 95 -6.66 0.68 -6.15
C ALA A 95 -8.17 0.31 -6.07
N VAL A 96 -8.62 -0.60 -6.93
CA VAL A 96 -9.99 -1.14 -6.91
C VAL A 96 -10.26 -1.95 -5.63
N LEU A 97 -9.32 -2.82 -5.24
CA LEU A 97 -9.42 -3.64 -4.04
C LEU A 97 -9.58 -2.78 -2.77
N LEU A 98 -8.70 -1.78 -2.63
CA LEU A 98 -8.67 -0.85 -1.49
C LEU A 98 -9.83 0.15 -1.47
N ALA A 99 -10.62 0.23 -2.54
CA ALA A 99 -11.68 1.23 -2.73
C ALA A 99 -11.16 2.67 -2.58
N GLU A 100 -10.06 3.00 -3.28
CA GLU A 100 -9.36 4.29 -3.21
C GLU A 100 -9.45 5.05 -4.54
N PRO A 101 -10.48 5.91 -4.74
CA PRO A 101 -10.72 6.62 -6.00
C PRO A 101 -9.55 7.49 -6.49
N ASP A 102 -8.83 8.13 -5.58
CA ASP A 102 -7.75 9.04 -5.95
C ASP A 102 -6.52 8.28 -6.44
N LEU A 103 -6.21 7.15 -5.81
CA LEU A 103 -5.17 6.24 -6.29
C LEU A 103 -5.56 5.67 -7.66
N LEU A 104 -6.82 5.28 -7.85
CA LEU A 104 -7.30 4.77 -9.14
C LEU A 104 -7.14 5.83 -10.24
N ARG A 105 -7.61 7.06 -10.01
CA ARG A 105 -7.44 8.17 -10.96
C ARG A 105 -5.97 8.42 -11.28
N PHE A 106 -5.11 8.38 -10.26
CA PHE A 106 -3.68 8.57 -10.44
C PHE A 106 -3.09 7.49 -11.38
N MET A 107 -3.38 6.21 -11.13
CA MET A 107 -2.87 5.10 -11.95
C MET A 107 -3.36 5.18 -13.40
N LEU A 108 -4.65 5.46 -13.60
CA LEU A 108 -5.22 5.63 -14.95
C LEU A 108 -4.60 6.81 -15.69
N LYS A 109 -4.40 7.94 -15.01
CA LYS A 109 -3.72 9.11 -15.58
C LYS A 109 -2.26 8.81 -15.96
N ALA A 110 -1.61 7.93 -15.21
CA ALA A 110 -0.26 7.45 -15.50
C ALA A 110 -0.21 6.38 -16.61
N GLY A 111 -1.35 6.07 -17.24
CA GLY A 111 -1.42 5.19 -18.42
C GLY A 111 -1.75 3.73 -18.12
N ALA A 112 -2.11 3.40 -16.87
CA ALA A 112 -2.41 2.03 -16.51
C ALA A 112 -3.67 1.49 -17.20
N ASN A 113 -3.66 0.22 -17.63
CA ASN A 113 -4.72 -0.39 -18.42
C ASN A 113 -5.78 -1.10 -17.54
N PRO A 114 -7.00 -0.57 -17.40
CA PRO A 114 -8.06 -1.21 -16.62
C PRO A 114 -8.68 -2.45 -17.29
N SER A 115 -8.37 -2.69 -18.57
CA SER A 115 -8.87 -3.85 -19.31
C SER A 115 -8.01 -5.10 -19.10
N ALA A 116 -6.81 -4.96 -18.51
CA ALA A 116 -5.97 -6.09 -18.17
C ALA A 116 -6.70 -7.01 -17.17
N ARG A 117 -6.67 -8.32 -17.47
CA ARG A 117 -7.34 -9.31 -16.63
C ARG A 117 -6.42 -9.75 -15.51
N ILE A 118 -6.96 -9.83 -14.30
CA ILE A 118 -6.29 -10.39 -13.12
C ILE A 118 -5.89 -11.83 -13.44
N SER A 119 -4.62 -12.15 -13.26
CA SER A 119 -4.06 -13.50 -13.43
C SER A 119 -3.42 -13.91 -12.12
N GLY A 120 -4.20 -14.57 -11.26
CA GLY A 120 -3.77 -14.94 -9.92
C GLY A 120 -4.49 -16.18 -9.40
N SER A 121 -3.99 -16.74 -8.30
CA SER A 121 -4.52 -17.99 -7.72
C SER A 121 -5.90 -17.85 -7.07
N ARG A 122 -6.38 -16.62 -6.86
CA ARG A 122 -7.64 -16.31 -6.18
C ARG A 122 -8.84 -16.48 -7.14
N PRO A 123 -9.67 -17.53 -7.02
CA PRO A 123 -10.71 -17.82 -8.03
C PRO A 123 -11.78 -16.73 -8.16
N TRP A 124 -12.06 -16.01 -7.07
CA TRP A 124 -13.07 -14.94 -7.06
C TRP A 124 -12.64 -13.69 -7.85
N ALA A 125 -11.32 -13.47 -8.01
CA ALA A 125 -10.76 -12.33 -8.75
C ALA A 125 -10.23 -12.74 -10.13
N ASN A 126 -9.70 -13.96 -10.25
CA ASN A 126 -9.02 -14.43 -11.46
C ASN A 126 -9.90 -14.30 -12.71
N GLY A 127 -9.27 -13.86 -13.80
CA GLY A 127 -9.89 -13.65 -15.09
C GLY A 127 -10.75 -12.39 -15.20
N LYS A 128 -10.95 -11.59 -14.13
CA LYS A 128 -11.72 -10.33 -14.20
C LYS A 128 -10.85 -9.17 -14.66
N ASN A 129 -11.39 -8.28 -15.47
CA ASN A 129 -10.81 -6.94 -15.64
C ASN A 129 -11.18 -6.03 -14.45
N SER A 130 -10.68 -4.80 -14.41
CA SER A 130 -10.88 -3.91 -13.26
C SER A 130 -12.35 -3.53 -13.02
N ILE A 131 -13.17 -3.37 -14.07
CA ILE A 131 -14.60 -3.04 -13.93
C ILE A 131 -15.41 -4.23 -13.40
N GLU A 132 -15.21 -5.43 -13.97
CA GLU A 132 -15.84 -6.67 -13.48
C GLU A 132 -15.45 -6.94 -12.02
N PHE A 133 -14.20 -6.63 -11.67
CA PHE A 133 -13.69 -6.75 -10.31
C PHE A 133 -14.33 -5.74 -9.35
N ALA A 134 -14.42 -4.47 -9.76
CA ALA A 134 -15.07 -3.42 -8.97
C ALA A 134 -16.56 -3.70 -8.72
N GLU A 135 -17.28 -4.18 -9.75
CA GLU A 135 -18.69 -4.56 -9.64
C GLU A 135 -18.89 -5.73 -8.67
N LEU A 136 -18.01 -6.74 -8.72
CA LEU A 136 -18.05 -7.84 -7.76
C LEU A 136 -17.84 -7.34 -6.32
N LEU A 137 -16.81 -6.53 -6.08
CA LEU A 137 -16.50 -6.03 -4.75
C LEU A 137 -17.63 -5.16 -4.20
N ASN A 138 -18.23 -4.31 -5.03
CA ASN A 138 -19.38 -3.50 -4.63
C ASN A 138 -20.63 -4.35 -4.36
N LYS A 139 -20.81 -5.48 -5.07
CA LYS A 139 -21.89 -6.42 -4.80
C LYS A 139 -21.71 -7.11 -3.44
N ILE A 140 -20.48 -7.47 -3.06
CA ILE A 140 -20.18 -8.14 -1.79
C ILE A 140 -20.24 -7.16 -0.61
N SER A 141 -19.68 -5.96 -0.77
CA SER A 141 -19.58 -4.95 0.29
C SER A 141 -19.80 -3.56 -0.32
N PRO A 142 -21.07 -3.12 -0.47
CA PRO A 142 -21.37 -1.84 -1.09
C PRO A 142 -20.84 -0.65 -0.29
N SER A 143 -20.27 0.35 -0.98
CA SER A 143 -19.92 1.64 -0.39
C SER A 143 -19.94 2.75 -1.42
N GLU A 144 -20.00 4.02 -0.98
CA GLU A 144 -19.93 5.16 -1.90
C GLU A 144 -18.58 5.21 -2.64
N GLN A 145 -17.49 4.83 -1.98
CA GLN A 145 -16.17 4.72 -2.61
C GLN A 145 -16.17 3.65 -3.70
N ARG A 146 -16.76 2.48 -3.47
CA ARG A 146 -16.83 1.43 -4.51
C ARG A 146 -17.74 1.82 -5.68
N LYS A 147 -18.84 2.54 -5.42
CA LYS A 147 -19.66 3.14 -6.49
C LYS A 147 -18.89 4.18 -7.29
N GLU A 148 -18.05 4.98 -6.64
CA GLU A 148 -17.15 5.94 -7.30
C GLU A 148 -16.11 5.22 -8.15
N ILE A 149 -15.46 4.16 -7.65
CA ILE A 149 -14.53 3.31 -8.42
C ILE A 149 -15.20 2.81 -9.71
N ILE A 150 -16.42 2.27 -9.63
CA ILE A 150 -17.18 1.81 -10.80
C ILE A 150 -17.44 2.97 -11.78
N ARG A 151 -17.74 4.18 -11.28
CA ARG A 151 -17.95 5.35 -12.13
C ARG A 151 -16.67 5.82 -12.83
N ILE A 152 -15.51 5.68 -12.21
CA ILE A 152 -14.21 6.03 -12.80
C ILE A 152 -13.82 5.08 -13.94
N LEU A 153 -14.19 3.80 -13.81
CA LEU A 153 -13.82 2.75 -14.77
C LEU A 153 -14.75 2.65 -15.99
N LYS A 154 -15.82 3.44 -16.03
CA LYS A 154 -16.80 3.51 -17.13
C LYS A 154 -16.50 4.70 -18.04
#